data_AF-A0A813GB28-F1
#
_entry.id   AF-A0A813GB28-F1
#
_cell.length_a   1.000
_cell.length_b   1.000
_cell.length_c   1.000
_cell.angle_alpha   90.00
_cell.angle_beta   90.00
_cell.angle_gamma   90.00
#
_symmetry.space_group_name_H-M   'P 1'
#
loop_
_entity.id
_entity.type
_entity.pdbx_description
1 polymer ?
#
loop_
_entity_poly.entity_id
_entity_poly.type
_entity_poly.pdbx_seq_one_letter_code
_entity_poly.pdbx_strand_id
1 'polypeptide(L)'
;MASPHHFALAMADDSVGGASLAGGSSEPSKTTEAMNEGLEDLQPTPATPESRTWGWRIFALAWGSMIVNPGSISSGAAILGLGLSVPEAVSAQALAALIMIVALVLNGWAGTKYGIPFPVFARSSFGGGGAHFCTLTRGAVAIMWLSFQMWQGVLGFHVALQVALGQERVVGWGRISADLDAVQLLLLLGFLTLHAVCVHLGPSRFKSMVKLVMPALVLSLIGVLIWAGTLSSFPEAMQAAEEEASPTFQSSTFVAWMAAVNSSISMWSTLVLNVCDLSRFSPRQK
;
A
#
# COMPACT_ATOMS: atom_id res chain seq x y z
N MET A 1 -10.15 -27.69 26.92
CA MET A 1 -10.36 -26.63 25.91
C MET A 1 -9.51 -25.44 26.36
N ALA A 2 -8.27 -25.33 25.88
CA ALA A 2 -7.34 -24.31 26.36
C ALA A 2 -7.75 -22.93 25.82
N SER A 3 -7.73 -21.91 26.69
CA SER A 3 -8.07 -20.52 26.36
C SER A 3 -7.13 -19.96 25.28
N PRO A 4 -7.62 -19.18 24.30
CA PRO A 4 -6.80 -18.57 23.25
C PRO A 4 -5.67 -17.66 23.78
N HIS A 5 -5.75 -17.19 25.03
CA HIS A 5 -4.64 -16.48 25.68
C HIS A 5 -3.42 -17.37 25.95
N HIS A 6 -3.61 -18.66 26.24
CA HIS A 6 -2.49 -19.58 26.51
C HIS A 6 -1.70 -19.94 25.25
N PHE A 7 -2.33 -19.94 24.07
CA PHE A 7 -1.66 -20.25 22.82
C PHE A 7 -0.82 -19.08 22.29
N ALA A 8 -1.31 -17.84 22.49
CA ALA A 8 -0.56 -16.63 22.13
C ALA A 8 0.65 -16.40 23.03
N LEU A 9 0.53 -16.71 24.34
CA LEU A 9 1.66 -16.64 25.28
C LEU A 9 2.70 -17.73 25.01
N ALA A 10 2.29 -18.97 24.70
CA ALA A 10 3.22 -20.05 24.36
C ALA A 10 4.05 -19.74 23.10
N MET A 11 3.49 -19.04 22.11
CA MET A 11 4.23 -18.61 20.91
C MET A 11 5.09 -17.37 21.10
N ALA A 12 4.92 -16.65 22.22
CA ALA A 12 5.80 -15.55 22.60
C ALA A 12 7.00 -16.04 23.44
N ASP A 13 6.79 -17.08 24.25
CA ASP A 13 7.78 -17.63 25.20
C ASP A 13 8.97 -18.30 24.50
N ASP A 14 8.76 -18.93 23.33
CA ASP A 14 9.84 -19.56 22.55
C ASP A 14 10.86 -18.56 21.93
N SER A 15 10.65 -17.26 22.08
CA SER A 15 11.61 -16.22 21.68
C SER A 15 12.68 -15.93 22.74
N VAL A 16 12.55 -16.50 23.95
CA VAL A 16 13.50 -16.29 25.05
C VAL A 16 14.12 -17.64 25.42
N GLY A 17 15.30 -17.89 24.85
CA GLY A 17 16.19 -18.94 25.35
C GLY A 17 16.34 -18.81 26.87
N GLY A 18 16.19 -19.93 27.56
CA GLY A 18 15.91 -19.99 28.99
C GLY A 18 16.82 -19.15 29.88
N ALA A 19 16.19 -18.40 30.77
CA ALA A 19 16.79 -17.91 32.00
C ALA A 19 15.74 -17.99 33.10
N SER A 20 15.61 -19.16 33.71
CA SER A 20 15.11 -19.24 35.08
C SER A 20 16.16 -18.59 35.98
N LEU A 21 15.77 -17.56 36.74
CA LEU A 21 15.84 -17.53 38.21
C LEU A 21 15.63 -16.09 38.76
N ALA A 22 14.76 -16.04 39.76
CA ALA A 22 14.77 -15.16 40.94
C ALA A 22 14.59 -13.63 40.79
N GLY A 23 13.43 -13.16 41.26
CA GLY A 23 13.23 -12.02 42.16
C GLY A 23 14.12 -10.79 42.00
N GLY A 24 13.56 -9.74 41.37
CA GLY A 24 14.07 -8.38 41.45
C GLY A 24 13.21 -7.43 40.63
N SER A 25 12.50 -6.53 41.31
CA SER A 25 11.80 -5.40 40.69
C SER A 25 12.84 -4.39 40.20
N SER A 26 13.31 -4.55 38.96
CA SER A 26 14.07 -3.50 38.26
C SER A 26 13.16 -2.84 37.24
N GLU A 27 13.02 -1.52 37.31
CA GLU A 27 12.38 -0.73 36.25
C GLU A 27 12.98 -1.10 34.88
N PRO A 28 12.15 -1.31 33.85
CA PRO A 28 12.66 -1.66 32.53
C PRO A 28 13.59 -0.56 32.02
N SER A 29 14.77 -0.94 31.51
CA SER A 29 15.68 0.01 30.89
C SER A 29 14.99 0.70 29.71
N LYS A 30 15.37 1.93 29.33
CA LYS A 30 14.80 2.64 28.16
C LYS A 30 14.83 1.80 26.88
N THR A 31 15.80 0.90 26.74
CA THR A 31 15.89 -0.07 25.64
C THR A 31 14.80 -1.14 25.74
N THR A 32 14.51 -1.61 26.95
CA THR A 32 13.44 -2.57 27.25
C THR A 32 12.06 -1.93 27.08
N GLU A 33 11.89 -0.66 27.45
CA GLU A 33 10.65 0.10 27.21
C GLU A 33 10.41 0.33 25.71
N ALA A 34 11.40 0.82 24.95
CA ALA A 34 11.27 1.00 23.51
C ALA A 34 11.05 -0.33 22.76
N MET A 35 11.66 -1.43 23.23
CA MET A 35 11.38 -2.78 22.72
C MET A 35 9.95 -3.23 23.07
N ASN A 36 9.46 -2.93 24.26
CA ASN A 36 8.09 -3.25 24.68
C ASN A 36 7.05 -2.42 23.92
N GLU A 37 7.28 -1.12 23.68
CA GLU A 37 6.43 -0.27 22.85
C GLU A 37 6.31 -0.81 21.42
N GLY A 38 7.41 -1.30 20.82
CA GLY A 38 7.38 -1.94 19.51
C GLY A 38 6.65 -3.30 19.48
N LEU A 39 6.55 -3.98 20.62
CA LEU A 39 5.84 -5.25 20.78
C LEU A 39 4.33 -5.07 21.00
N GLU A 40 3.88 -3.91 21.48
CA GLU A 40 2.46 -3.58 21.67
C GLU A 40 1.68 -3.64 20.35
N ASP A 41 2.27 -3.12 19.25
CA ASP A 41 1.66 -3.16 17.91
C ASP A 41 1.51 -4.59 17.34
N LEU A 42 2.28 -5.53 17.86
CA LEU A 42 2.21 -6.95 17.50
C LEU A 42 1.16 -7.72 18.30
N GLN A 43 0.60 -7.12 19.35
CA GLN A 43 -0.41 -7.77 20.16
C GLN A 43 -1.70 -8.01 19.36
N PRO A 44 -2.42 -9.12 19.62
CA PRO A 44 -3.72 -9.33 19.03
C PRO A 44 -4.68 -8.19 19.40
N THR A 45 -5.39 -7.64 18.42
CA THR A 45 -6.44 -6.65 18.70
C THR A 45 -7.50 -7.31 19.60
N PRO A 46 -7.82 -6.71 20.77
CA PRO A 46 -8.81 -7.28 21.69
C PRO A 46 -10.13 -7.57 20.97
N ALA A 47 -10.84 -8.63 21.37
CA ALA A 47 -12.13 -8.98 20.79
C ALA A 47 -13.30 -8.17 21.40
N THR A 48 -13.08 -6.88 21.66
CA THR A 48 -14.13 -5.99 22.19
C THR A 48 -14.81 -5.23 21.05
N PRO A 49 -16.09 -4.86 21.18
CA PRO A 49 -16.78 -4.04 20.18
C PRO A 49 -16.12 -2.66 19.95
N GLU A 50 -15.37 -2.16 20.94
CA GLU A 50 -14.71 -0.86 20.93
C GLU A 50 -13.39 -0.87 20.14
N SER A 51 -12.65 -1.99 20.13
CA SER A 51 -11.39 -2.14 19.38
C SER A 51 -11.60 -2.64 17.95
N ARG A 52 -12.70 -3.34 17.67
CA ARG A 52 -13.01 -3.97 16.38
C ARG A 52 -14.20 -3.33 15.67
N THR A 53 -14.05 -2.07 15.28
CA THR A 53 -15.13 -1.22 14.75
C THR A 53 -15.23 -1.21 13.22
N TRP A 54 -14.31 -1.86 12.50
CA TRP A 54 -14.23 -1.76 11.05
C TRP A 54 -15.26 -2.67 10.38
N GLY A 55 -16.45 -2.14 10.13
CA GLY A 55 -17.46 -2.81 9.30
C GLY A 55 -17.13 -2.73 7.80
N TRP A 56 -17.91 -3.44 6.98
CA TRP A 56 -17.73 -3.50 5.52
C TRP A 56 -17.63 -2.12 4.85
N ARG A 57 -18.35 -1.10 5.37
CA ARG A 57 -18.32 0.27 4.85
C ARG A 57 -16.96 0.93 5.03
N ILE A 58 -16.33 0.73 6.20
CA ILE A 58 -15.01 1.30 6.49
C ILE A 58 -13.98 0.61 5.60
N PHE A 59 -14.07 -0.71 5.43
CA PHE A 59 -13.22 -1.42 4.48
C PHE A 59 -13.43 -0.92 3.05
N ALA A 60 -14.66 -0.76 2.57
CA ALA A 60 -14.93 -0.27 1.22
C ALA A 60 -14.37 1.14 0.99
N LEU A 61 -14.51 2.04 1.97
CA LEU A 61 -13.93 3.38 1.91
C LEU A 61 -12.40 3.36 1.94
N ALA A 62 -11.80 2.52 2.79
CA ALA A 62 -10.36 2.35 2.86
C ALA A 62 -9.82 1.82 1.52
N TRP A 63 -10.42 0.77 0.98
CA TRP A 63 -10.07 0.22 -0.34
C TRP A 63 -10.22 1.25 -1.46
N GLY A 64 -11.35 1.97 -1.50
CA GLY A 64 -11.57 3.03 -2.48
C GLY A 64 -10.48 4.12 -2.42
N SER A 65 -10.07 4.52 -1.21
CA SER A 65 -8.99 5.49 -1.02
C SER A 65 -7.61 4.97 -1.43
N MET A 66 -7.37 3.66 -1.32
CA MET A 66 -6.09 3.03 -1.69
C MET A 66 -5.97 2.79 -3.20
N ILE A 67 -7.08 2.49 -3.88
CA ILE A 67 -7.10 2.24 -5.33
C ILE A 67 -6.76 3.49 -6.14
N VAL A 68 -7.20 4.66 -5.67
CA VAL A 68 -6.92 5.91 -6.38
C VAL A 68 -5.54 6.42 -6.00
N ASN A 69 -4.54 6.05 -6.81
CA ASN A 69 -3.18 6.51 -6.64
C ASN A 69 -2.42 6.55 -7.97
N PRO A 70 -1.30 7.30 -8.07
CA PRO A 70 -0.52 7.41 -9.29
C PRO A 70 -0.07 6.05 -9.85
N GLY A 71 0.33 5.12 -8.99
CA GLY A 71 0.77 3.79 -9.39
C GLY A 71 -0.33 2.97 -10.08
N SER A 72 -1.58 3.07 -9.63
CA SER A 72 -2.71 2.40 -10.27
C SER A 72 -3.05 2.99 -11.64
N ILE A 73 -2.92 4.31 -11.81
CA ILE A 73 -3.10 4.97 -13.12
C ILE A 73 -1.99 4.55 -14.09
N SER A 74 -0.72 4.62 -13.65
CA SER A 74 0.42 4.19 -14.47
C SER A 74 0.37 2.71 -14.82
N SER A 75 -0.12 1.85 -13.91
CA SER A 75 -0.32 0.42 -14.17
C SER A 75 -1.32 0.17 -15.29
N GLY A 76 -2.42 0.92 -15.34
CA GLY A 76 -3.41 0.80 -16.41
C GLY A 76 -2.81 1.13 -17.77
N ALA A 77 -2.07 2.24 -17.85
CA ALA A 77 -1.35 2.63 -19.06
C ALA A 77 -0.30 1.59 -19.48
N ALA A 78 0.45 1.04 -18.53
CA ALA A 78 1.46 0.01 -18.81
C ALA A 78 0.85 -1.30 -19.36
N ILE A 79 -0.34 -1.69 -18.88
CA ILE A 79 -1.05 -2.88 -19.38
C ILE A 79 -1.51 -2.68 -20.83
N LEU A 80 -2.03 -1.49 -21.16
CA LEU A 80 -2.40 -1.16 -22.55
C LEU A 80 -1.18 -1.18 -23.48
N GLY A 81 -0.02 -0.71 -22.97
CA GLY A 81 1.24 -0.78 -23.69
C GLY A 81 1.72 -2.19 -24.06
N LEU A 82 1.15 -3.26 -23.50
CA LEU A 82 1.48 -4.64 -23.88
C LEU A 82 0.96 -5.03 -25.28
N GLY A 83 0.15 -4.18 -25.92
CA GLY A 83 -0.47 -4.47 -27.22
C GLY A 83 -1.80 -5.23 -27.10
N LEU A 84 -2.45 -5.13 -25.94
CA LEU A 84 -3.79 -5.66 -25.73
C LEU A 84 -4.82 -4.63 -26.15
N SER A 85 -5.92 -5.08 -26.76
CA SER A 85 -7.10 -4.23 -26.90
C SER A 85 -7.65 -3.84 -25.53
N VAL A 86 -8.37 -2.72 -25.45
CA VAL A 86 -8.92 -2.26 -24.16
C VAL A 86 -9.85 -3.30 -23.51
N PRO A 87 -10.74 -3.99 -24.23
CA PRO A 87 -11.54 -5.07 -23.64
C PRO A 87 -10.68 -6.24 -23.12
N GLU A 88 -9.60 -6.60 -23.80
CA GLU A 88 -8.67 -7.65 -23.35
C GLU A 88 -7.96 -7.23 -22.06
N ALA A 89 -7.44 -6.00 -22.00
CA ALA A 89 -6.82 -5.44 -20.79
C ALA A 89 -7.81 -5.41 -19.61
N VAL A 90 -9.06 -4.99 -19.84
CA VAL A 90 -10.12 -4.99 -18.83
C VAL A 90 -10.42 -6.42 -18.36
N SER A 91 -10.49 -7.39 -19.27
CA SER A 91 -10.72 -8.79 -18.92
C SER A 91 -9.58 -9.40 -18.10
N ALA A 92 -8.32 -9.06 -18.42
CA ALA A 92 -7.15 -9.46 -17.64
C ALA A 92 -7.21 -8.89 -16.21
N GLN A 93 -7.55 -7.60 -16.09
CA GLN A 93 -7.72 -6.93 -14.81
C GLN A 93 -8.87 -7.55 -13.99
N ALA A 94 -9.98 -7.92 -14.64
CA ALA A 94 -11.11 -8.57 -14.00
C ALA A 94 -10.72 -9.96 -13.46
N LEU A 95 -9.99 -10.76 -14.23
CA LEU A 95 -9.50 -12.06 -13.74
C LEU A 95 -8.53 -11.89 -12.57
N ALA A 96 -7.58 -10.95 -12.68
CA ALA A 96 -6.67 -10.63 -11.59
C ALA A 96 -7.45 -10.25 -10.32
N ALA A 97 -8.48 -9.41 -10.43
CA ALA A 97 -9.35 -9.04 -9.30
C ALA A 97 -10.05 -10.25 -8.67
N LEU A 98 -10.57 -11.18 -9.48
CA LEU A 98 -11.21 -12.40 -8.98
C LEU A 98 -10.21 -13.27 -8.20
N ILE A 99 -9.02 -13.50 -8.74
CA ILE A 99 -7.96 -14.27 -8.07
C ILE A 99 -7.55 -13.59 -6.76
N MET A 100 -7.39 -12.26 -6.79
CA MET A 100 -7.05 -11.48 -5.60
C MET A 100 -8.13 -11.54 -4.51
N ILE A 101 -9.41 -11.52 -4.87
CA ILE A 101 -10.51 -11.66 -3.90
C ILE A 101 -10.40 -12.99 -3.16
N VAL A 102 -10.17 -14.09 -3.88
CA VAL A 102 -10.00 -15.41 -3.24
C VAL A 102 -8.82 -15.38 -2.27
N ALA A 103 -7.67 -14.88 -2.71
CA ALA A 103 -6.48 -14.80 -1.87
C ALA A 103 -6.66 -13.86 -0.65
N LEU A 104 -7.38 -12.74 -0.83
CA LEU A 104 -7.71 -11.79 0.24
C LEU A 104 -8.60 -12.42 1.30
N VAL A 105 -9.61 -13.18 0.90
CA VAL A 105 -10.51 -13.87 1.84
C VAL A 105 -9.73 -14.91 2.65
N LEU A 106 -8.88 -15.69 1.99
CA LEU A 106 -8.07 -16.72 2.65
C LEU A 106 -7.08 -16.12 3.65
N ASN A 107 -6.34 -15.08 3.26
CA ASN A 107 -5.38 -14.43 4.16
C ASN A 107 -6.08 -13.61 5.25
N GLY A 108 -7.20 -12.96 4.93
CA GLY A 108 -7.95 -12.11 5.85
C GLY A 108 -8.58 -12.86 7.03
N TRP A 109 -8.83 -14.16 6.87
CA TRP A 109 -9.50 -15.00 7.88
C TRP A 109 -8.75 -15.05 9.22
N ALA A 110 -7.42 -15.10 9.19
CA ALA A 110 -6.62 -15.14 10.42
C ALA A 110 -6.77 -13.84 11.22
N GLY A 111 -6.74 -12.69 10.54
CA GLY A 111 -6.93 -11.39 11.18
C GLY A 111 -8.36 -11.21 11.73
N THR A 112 -9.41 -11.59 10.99
CA THR A 112 -10.79 -11.45 11.49
C THR A 112 -11.10 -12.36 12.68
N LYS A 113 -10.61 -13.61 12.65
CA LYS A 113 -10.86 -14.62 13.69
C LYS A 113 -10.04 -14.38 14.96
N TYR A 114 -8.73 -14.17 14.80
CA TYR A 114 -7.80 -14.10 15.92
C TYR A 114 -7.37 -12.67 16.29
N GLY A 115 -7.56 -11.69 15.40
CA GLY A 115 -7.10 -10.32 15.64
C GLY A 115 -5.59 -10.16 15.53
N ILE A 116 -4.88 -11.12 14.94
CA ILE A 116 -3.42 -11.11 14.87
C ILE A 116 -2.93 -10.33 13.63
N PRO A 117 -1.81 -9.60 13.74
CA PRO A 117 -1.20 -8.93 12.60
C PRO A 117 -0.37 -9.89 11.74
N PHE A 118 0.04 -9.43 10.56
CA PHE A 118 0.80 -10.22 9.58
C PHE A 118 2.10 -10.83 10.13
N PRO A 119 2.95 -10.13 10.91
CA PRO A 119 4.17 -10.73 11.46
C PRO A 119 3.90 -11.96 12.33
N VAL A 120 2.82 -11.93 13.11
CA VAL A 120 2.41 -13.05 13.97
C VAL A 120 1.83 -14.19 13.13
N PHE A 121 1.02 -13.86 12.12
CA PHE A 121 0.50 -14.85 11.19
C PHE A 121 1.63 -15.56 10.42
N ALA A 122 2.64 -14.83 9.96
CA ALA A 122 3.80 -15.37 9.24
C ALA A 122 4.60 -16.37 10.10
N ARG A 123 4.71 -16.16 11.43
CA ARG A 123 5.37 -17.12 12.34
C ARG A 123 4.69 -18.48 12.34
N SER A 124 3.37 -18.54 12.18
CA SER A 124 2.64 -19.81 12.16
C SER A 124 2.96 -20.67 10.93
N SER A 125 3.36 -20.05 9.81
CA SER A 125 3.67 -20.76 8.56
C SER A 125 5.17 -20.97 8.34
N PHE A 126 6.01 -20.00 8.71
CA PHE A 126 7.44 -19.98 8.39
C PHE A 126 8.35 -20.12 9.63
N GLY A 127 7.78 -20.25 10.83
CA GLY A 127 8.52 -20.24 12.09
C GLY A 127 9.09 -18.86 12.44
N GLY A 128 9.86 -18.79 13.53
CA GLY A 128 10.46 -17.53 14.00
C GLY A 128 11.42 -16.90 12.99
N GLY A 129 12.40 -17.67 12.50
CA GLY A 129 13.40 -17.19 11.54
C GLY A 129 12.80 -16.78 10.19
N GLY A 130 11.87 -17.58 9.65
CA GLY A 130 11.22 -17.26 8.38
C GLY A 130 10.29 -16.05 8.47
N ALA A 131 9.63 -15.82 9.61
CA ALA A 131 8.83 -14.62 9.82
C ALA A 131 9.64 -13.32 9.77
N HIS A 132 10.90 -13.33 10.23
CA HIS A 132 11.79 -12.18 10.07
C HIS A 132 12.06 -11.87 8.60
N PHE A 133 12.34 -12.90 7.79
CA PHE A 133 12.51 -12.70 6.35
C PHE A 133 11.24 -12.15 5.68
N CYS A 134 10.07 -12.70 6.00
CA CYS A 134 8.79 -12.23 5.46
C CYS A 134 8.48 -10.78 5.86
N THR A 135 8.80 -10.38 7.09
CA THR A 135 8.56 -9.01 7.57
C THR A 135 9.55 -8.01 7.00
N LEU A 136 10.83 -8.38 6.87
CA LEU A 136 11.84 -7.53 6.24
C LEU A 136 11.56 -7.28 4.76
N THR A 137 11.24 -8.33 4.00
CA THR A 137 10.86 -8.20 2.59
C THR A 137 9.62 -7.33 2.41
N ARG A 138 8.63 -7.49 3.30
CA ARG A 138 7.43 -6.63 3.32
C ARG A 138 7.78 -5.17 3.63
N GLY A 139 8.71 -4.92 4.55
CA GLY A 139 9.22 -3.58 4.86
C GLY A 139 9.95 -2.95 3.67
N ALA A 140 10.79 -3.70 2.97
CA ALA A 140 11.48 -3.22 1.76
C ALA A 140 10.49 -2.78 0.68
N VAL A 141 9.43 -3.57 0.44
CA VAL A 141 8.38 -3.19 -0.53
C VAL A 141 7.59 -1.97 -0.06
N ALA A 142 7.33 -1.82 1.24
CA ALA A 142 6.69 -0.62 1.77
C ALA A 142 7.53 0.65 1.54
N ILE A 143 8.85 0.56 1.72
CA ILE A 143 9.80 1.67 1.46
C ILE A 143 9.83 2.01 -0.03
N MET A 144 9.85 0.99 -0.90
CA MET A 144 9.77 1.19 -2.35
C MET A 144 8.49 1.93 -2.74
N TRP A 145 7.33 1.51 -2.21
CA TRP A 145 6.05 2.17 -2.47
C TRP A 145 6.03 3.60 -1.95
N LEU A 146 6.52 3.85 -0.74
CA LEU A 146 6.64 5.19 -0.20
C LEU A 146 7.48 6.08 -1.12
N SER A 147 8.65 5.59 -1.54
CA SER A 147 9.57 6.31 -2.42
C SER A 147 8.92 6.66 -3.76
N PHE A 148 8.22 5.70 -4.39
CA PHE A 148 7.50 5.94 -5.64
C PHE A 148 6.43 7.01 -5.49
N GLN A 149 5.60 6.94 -4.45
CA GLN A 149 4.51 7.91 -4.26
C GLN A 149 5.02 9.32 -3.97
N MET A 150 6.11 9.43 -3.21
CA MET A 150 6.77 10.71 -2.96
C MET A 150 7.34 11.30 -4.25
N TRP A 151 7.98 10.47 -5.07
CA TRP A 151 8.53 10.92 -6.35
C TRP A 151 7.45 11.42 -7.30
N GLN A 152 6.31 10.73 -7.40
CA GLN A 152 5.18 11.20 -8.21
C GLN A 152 4.62 12.53 -7.67
N GLY A 153 4.60 12.71 -6.35
CA GLY A 153 4.28 14.00 -5.73
C GLY A 153 5.26 15.11 -6.12
N VAL A 154 6.57 14.82 -6.13
CA VAL A 154 7.61 15.75 -6.57
C VAL A 154 7.39 16.17 -8.02
N LEU A 155 7.18 15.22 -8.93
CA LEU A 155 6.97 15.51 -10.34
C LEU A 155 5.73 16.40 -10.56
N GLY A 156 4.62 16.07 -9.90
CA GLY A 156 3.40 16.87 -9.99
C GLY A 156 3.56 18.31 -9.46
N PHE A 157 4.16 18.47 -8.28
CA PHE A 157 4.43 19.80 -7.71
C PHE A 157 5.46 20.59 -8.51
N HIS A 158 6.46 19.91 -9.08
CA HIS A 158 7.46 20.54 -9.92
C HIS A 158 6.82 21.15 -11.17
N VAL A 159 5.95 20.42 -11.87
CA VAL A 159 5.19 20.95 -13.01
C VAL A 159 4.28 22.10 -12.57
N ALA A 160 3.59 21.98 -11.43
CA ALA A 160 2.74 23.05 -10.91
C ALA A 160 3.54 24.34 -10.62
N LEU A 161 4.75 24.23 -10.07
CA LEU A 161 5.64 25.37 -9.86
C LEU A 161 6.11 25.99 -11.17
N GLN A 162 6.43 25.19 -12.18
CA GLN A 162 6.81 25.69 -13.50
C GLN A 162 5.68 26.51 -14.15
N VAL A 163 4.44 26.04 -14.03
CA VAL A 163 3.26 26.76 -14.51
C VAL A 163 3.03 28.06 -13.71
N ALA A 164 3.21 28.03 -12.40
CA ALA A 164 2.93 29.19 -11.53
C ALA A 164 4.02 30.27 -11.55
N LEU A 165 5.29 29.88 -11.59
CA LEU A 165 6.45 30.78 -11.44
C LEU A 165 7.23 30.98 -12.75
N GLY A 166 6.95 30.19 -13.77
CA GLY A 166 7.68 30.15 -15.03
C GLY A 166 8.80 29.10 -15.03
N GLN A 167 8.88 28.33 -16.11
CA GLN A 167 9.82 27.21 -16.26
C GLN A 167 11.28 27.61 -16.05
N GLU A 168 11.72 28.76 -16.57
CA GLU A 168 13.10 29.22 -16.43
C GLU A 168 13.50 29.47 -14.97
N ARG A 169 12.57 29.98 -14.15
CA ARG A 169 12.85 30.25 -12.73
C ARG A 169 12.96 28.99 -11.90
N VAL A 170 12.31 27.91 -12.32
CA VAL A 170 12.33 26.62 -11.62
C VAL A 170 13.53 25.79 -12.08
N VAL A 171 13.69 25.62 -13.39
CA VAL A 171 14.79 24.83 -13.97
C VAL A 171 16.14 25.58 -13.86
N GLY A 172 16.11 26.91 -13.79
CA GLY A 172 17.31 27.76 -13.69
C GLY A 172 18.10 27.63 -12.39
N TRP A 173 17.58 26.91 -11.39
CA TRP A 173 18.32 26.60 -10.15
C TRP A 173 19.44 25.58 -10.36
N GLY A 174 19.53 25.00 -11.56
CA GLY A 174 20.60 24.09 -11.96
C GLY A 174 20.20 22.63 -11.84
N ARG A 175 20.83 21.81 -12.71
CA ARG A 175 20.66 20.36 -12.72
C ARG A 175 21.73 19.71 -11.87
N ILE A 176 21.33 18.72 -11.07
CA ILE A 176 22.24 17.91 -10.25
C ILE A 176 22.69 16.69 -11.05
N SER A 177 21.79 16.10 -11.84
CA SER A 177 22.09 14.98 -12.73
C SER A 177 21.26 15.05 -14.02
N ALA A 178 21.38 14.02 -14.87
CA ALA A 178 20.58 13.89 -16.09
C ALA A 178 19.07 13.91 -15.80
N ASP A 179 18.62 13.33 -14.68
CA ASP A 179 17.20 13.15 -14.39
C ASP A 179 16.73 13.91 -13.15
N LEU A 180 17.62 14.69 -12.51
CA LEU A 180 17.34 15.40 -11.27
C LEU A 180 17.79 16.87 -11.34
N ASP A 181 16.85 17.78 -11.12
CA ASP A 181 17.12 19.19 -10.86
C ASP A 181 17.11 19.55 -9.36
N ALA A 182 17.67 20.73 -9.03
CA ALA A 182 17.78 21.18 -7.66
C ALA A 182 16.42 21.39 -6.98
N VAL A 183 15.40 21.83 -7.71
CA VAL A 183 14.06 22.05 -7.16
C VAL A 183 13.38 20.71 -6.87
N GLN A 184 13.51 19.72 -7.73
CA GLN A 184 13.04 18.35 -7.51
C GLN A 184 13.66 17.74 -6.26
N LEU A 185 14.96 17.92 -6.03
CA LEU A 185 15.62 17.45 -4.80
C LEU A 185 15.06 18.14 -3.55
N LEU A 186 14.89 19.47 -3.59
CA LEU A 186 14.31 20.23 -2.47
C LEU A 186 12.86 19.81 -2.19
N LEU A 187 12.06 19.60 -3.23
CA LEU A 187 10.70 19.07 -3.10
C LEU A 187 10.71 17.67 -2.50
N LEU A 188 11.62 16.79 -2.91
CA LEU A 188 11.74 15.44 -2.36
C LEU A 188 12.05 15.46 -0.86
N LEU A 189 13.01 16.28 -0.44
CA LEU A 189 13.34 16.47 0.98
C LEU A 189 12.17 17.10 1.76
N GLY A 190 11.44 18.03 1.12
CA GLY A 190 10.23 18.62 1.67
C GLY A 190 9.12 17.59 1.90
N PHE A 191 8.85 16.73 0.92
CA PHE A 191 7.89 15.63 1.03
C PHE A 191 8.30 14.62 2.10
N LEU A 192 9.60 14.30 2.21
CA LEU A 192 10.11 13.39 3.22
C LEU A 192 9.89 13.94 4.63
N THR A 193 10.21 15.23 4.80
CA THR A 193 10.01 15.93 6.06
C THR A 193 8.52 16.01 6.41
N LEU A 194 7.67 16.35 5.45
CA LEU A 194 6.21 16.39 5.64
C LEU A 194 5.67 15.01 6.03
N HIS A 195 6.13 13.94 5.37
CA HIS A 195 5.73 12.57 5.70
C HIS A 195 6.14 12.21 7.13
N ALA A 196 7.39 12.48 7.52
CA ALA A 196 7.88 12.26 8.88
C ALA A 196 7.07 13.03 9.94
N VAL A 197 6.73 14.29 9.66
CA VAL A 197 5.86 15.10 10.52
C VAL A 197 4.47 14.47 10.64
N CYS A 198 3.86 14.06 9.53
CA CYS A 198 2.55 13.40 9.54
C CYS A 198 2.54 12.11 10.36
N VAL A 199 3.61 11.31 10.28
CA VAL A 199 3.77 10.10 11.11
C VAL A 199 3.88 10.48 12.59
N HIS A 200 4.67 11.51 12.91
CA HIS A 200 4.88 11.97 14.29
C HIS A 200 3.61 12.59 14.94
N LEU A 201 2.76 13.22 14.14
CA LEU A 201 1.48 13.80 14.60
C LEU A 201 0.42 12.74 14.96
N GLY A 202 0.67 11.48 14.63
CA GLY A 202 -0.16 10.34 14.98
C GLY A 202 -1.47 10.23 14.19
N PRO A 203 -2.22 9.12 14.38
CA PRO A 203 -3.36 8.76 13.52
C PRO A 203 -4.56 9.71 13.59
N SER A 204 -4.72 10.49 14.67
CA SER A 204 -5.88 11.36 14.87
C SER A 204 -5.87 12.58 13.94
N ARG A 205 -4.73 13.25 13.78
CA ARG A 205 -4.58 14.41 12.88
C ARG A 205 -4.55 13.98 11.41
N PHE A 206 -3.97 12.83 11.12
CA PHE A 206 -3.98 12.24 9.78
C PHE A 206 -5.40 12.06 9.24
N LYS A 207 -6.32 11.54 10.06
CA LYS A 207 -7.75 11.38 9.68
C LYS A 207 -8.39 12.70 9.25
N SER A 208 -8.08 13.80 9.91
CA SER A 208 -8.62 15.12 9.57
C SER A 208 -8.06 15.64 8.24
N MET A 209 -6.78 15.41 7.95
CA MET A 209 -6.17 15.78 6.66
C MET A 209 -6.79 14.98 5.51
N VAL A 210 -6.99 13.67 5.69
CA VAL A 210 -7.60 12.80 4.67
C VAL A 210 -9.02 13.26 4.30
N LYS A 211 -9.83 13.68 5.29
CA LYS A 211 -11.19 14.19 5.03
C LYS A 211 -11.22 15.42 4.11
N LEU A 212 -10.18 16.25 4.16
CA LEU A 212 -10.04 17.42 3.29
C LEU A 212 -9.52 17.04 1.89
N VAL A 213 -8.53 16.15 1.83
CA VAL A 213 -7.85 15.79 0.58
C VAL A 213 -8.70 14.89 -0.31
N MET A 214 -9.48 13.96 0.27
CA MET A 214 -10.27 12.99 -0.49
C MET A 214 -11.30 13.63 -1.45
N PRO A 215 -12.12 14.62 -1.05
CA PRO A 215 -13.00 15.31 -1.99
C PRO A 215 -12.25 16.02 -3.11
N ALA A 216 -11.13 16.69 -2.80
CA ALA A 216 -10.31 17.38 -3.80
C ALA A 216 -9.75 16.40 -4.84
N LEU A 217 -9.28 15.23 -4.40
CA LEU A 217 -8.81 14.16 -5.28
C LEU A 217 -9.91 13.68 -6.22
N VAL A 218 -11.10 13.37 -5.70
CA VAL A 218 -12.23 12.90 -6.53
C VAL A 218 -12.67 13.97 -7.54
N LEU A 219 -12.77 15.23 -7.09
CA LEU A 219 -13.10 16.34 -7.99
C LEU A 219 -12.03 16.54 -9.07
N SER A 220 -10.75 16.39 -8.73
CA SER A 220 -9.67 16.50 -9.71
C SER A 220 -9.74 15.40 -10.77
N LEU A 221 -10.05 14.15 -10.38
CA LEU A 221 -10.24 13.05 -11.32
C LEU A 221 -11.43 13.28 -12.25
N ILE A 222 -12.56 13.72 -11.70
CA ILE A 222 -13.75 14.06 -12.50
C ILE A 222 -13.40 15.18 -13.49
N GLY A 223 -12.67 16.20 -13.04
CA GLY A 223 -12.20 17.29 -13.89
C GLY A 223 -11.33 16.81 -15.05
N VAL A 224 -10.36 15.92 -14.77
CA VAL A 224 -9.50 15.32 -15.80
C VAL A 224 -10.31 14.47 -16.77
N LEU A 225 -11.29 13.69 -16.30
CA LEU A 225 -12.16 12.89 -17.17
C LEU A 225 -13.06 13.75 -18.07
N ILE A 226 -13.63 14.82 -17.53
CA ILE A 226 -14.42 15.79 -18.31
C ILE A 226 -13.53 16.44 -19.37
N TRP A 227 -12.34 16.91 -18.98
CA TRP A 227 -11.39 17.52 -19.90
C TRP A 227 -10.95 16.55 -21.00
N ALA A 228 -10.61 15.30 -20.66
CA ALA A 228 -10.27 14.26 -21.63
C ALA A 228 -11.42 14.01 -22.62
N GLY A 229 -12.67 14.00 -22.14
CA GLY A 229 -13.86 13.88 -22.98
C GLY A 229 -14.10 15.07 -23.92
N THR A 230 -13.46 16.23 -23.68
CA THR A 230 -13.48 17.36 -24.64
C THR A 230 -12.44 17.23 -25.74
N LEU A 231 -11.42 16.38 -25.57
CA LEU A 231 -10.34 16.17 -26.55
C LEU A 231 -10.72 15.11 -27.59
N SER A 232 -11.39 14.04 -27.16
CA SER A 232 -11.76 12.91 -28.02
C SER A 232 -12.97 12.18 -27.44
N SER A 233 -13.77 11.55 -28.30
CA SER A 233 -14.78 10.61 -27.84
C SER A 233 -14.13 9.36 -27.22
N PHE A 234 -14.86 8.65 -26.35
CA PHE A 234 -14.33 7.44 -25.69
C PHE A 234 -13.87 6.35 -26.70
N PRO A 235 -14.61 6.06 -27.80
CA PRO A 235 -14.14 5.10 -28.80
C PRO A 235 -12.87 5.53 -29.52
N GLU A 236 -12.73 6.81 -29.86
CA GLU A 236 -11.51 7.35 -30.49
C GLU A 236 -10.31 7.26 -29.55
N ALA A 237 -10.50 7.58 -28.26
CA ALA A 237 -9.45 7.42 -27.25
C ALA A 237 -9.03 5.96 -27.07
N MET A 238 -10.00 5.04 -27.12
CA MET A 238 -9.75 3.60 -27.03
C MET A 238 -8.89 3.11 -28.21
N GLN A 239 -9.25 3.53 -29.43
CA GLN A 239 -8.50 3.19 -30.63
C GLN A 239 -7.09 3.80 -30.61
N ALA A 240 -6.95 5.06 -30.22
CA ALA A 240 -5.65 5.72 -30.10
C ALA A 240 -4.73 5.01 -29.10
N ALA A 241 -5.28 4.56 -27.96
CA ALA A 241 -4.52 3.80 -26.97
C ALA A 241 -4.03 2.44 -27.50
N GLU A 242 -4.79 1.80 -28.39
CA GLU A 242 -4.39 0.56 -29.06
C GLU A 242 -3.33 0.80 -30.14
N GLU A 243 -3.38 1.94 -30.84
CA GLU A 243 -2.41 2.32 -31.88
C GLU A 243 -1.06 2.75 -31.30
N GLU A 244 -1.04 3.45 -30.15
CA GLU A 244 0.20 3.81 -29.44
C GLU A 244 0.86 2.61 -28.73
N ALA A 245 0.14 1.50 -28.56
CA ALA A 245 0.66 0.33 -27.89
C ALA A 245 1.87 -0.22 -28.66
N SER A 246 2.96 -0.47 -27.93
CA SER A 246 4.17 -1.07 -28.48
C SER A 246 4.23 -2.54 -28.05
N PRO A 247 3.64 -3.47 -28.83
CA PRO A 247 3.44 -4.85 -28.40
C PRO A 247 4.77 -5.50 -28.03
N THR A 248 4.97 -5.70 -26.73
CA THR A 248 6.15 -6.39 -26.20
C THR A 248 6.12 -7.88 -26.54
N PHE A 249 4.92 -8.46 -26.64
CA PHE A 249 4.69 -9.87 -26.96
C PHE A 249 4.12 -10.03 -28.37
N GLN A 250 4.94 -9.73 -29.39
CA GLN A 250 4.52 -9.75 -30.80
C GLN A 250 4.04 -11.12 -31.30
N SER A 251 4.40 -12.21 -30.62
CA SER A 251 4.08 -13.58 -31.03
C SER A 251 2.77 -14.13 -30.46
N SER A 252 2.18 -13.54 -29.41
CA SER A 252 0.95 -14.06 -28.81
C SER A 252 0.24 -13.07 -27.89
N THR A 253 -0.99 -12.71 -28.28
CA THR A 253 -1.93 -11.94 -27.45
C THR A 253 -2.27 -12.67 -26.15
N PHE A 254 -2.32 -14.00 -26.15
CA PHE A 254 -2.58 -14.77 -24.94
C PHE A 254 -1.45 -14.64 -23.91
N VAL A 255 -0.19 -14.62 -24.36
CA VAL A 255 0.96 -14.40 -23.48
C VAL A 255 0.96 -12.96 -22.95
N ALA A 256 0.65 -11.97 -23.79
CA ALA A 256 0.45 -10.59 -23.35
C ALA A 256 -0.64 -10.48 -22.28
N TRP A 257 -1.75 -11.18 -22.48
CA TRP A 257 -2.88 -11.20 -21.55
C TRP A 257 -2.52 -11.85 -20.22
N MET A 258 -1.82 -12.99 -20.23
CA MET A 258 -1.30 -13.63 -19.01
C MET A 258 -0.28 -12.74 -18.29
N ALA A 259 0.58 -12.02 -19.03
CA ALA A 259 1.50 -11.05 -18.46
C ALA A 259 0.76 -9.88 -17.79
N ALA A 260 -0.32 -9.39 -18.39
CA ALA A 260 -1.20 -8.39 -17.79
C ALA A 260 -1.84 -8.90 -16.49
N VAL A 261 -2.42 -10.11 -16.49
CA VAL A 261 -2.99 -10.74 -15.27
C VAL A 261 -1.92 -10.83 -14.17
N ASN A 262 -0.74 -11.35 -14.49
CA ASN A 262 0.35 -11.50 -13.53
C ASN A 262 0.85 -10.15 -13.00
N SER A 263 0.97 -9.14 -13.86
CA SER A 263 1.36 -7.77 -13.47
C SER A 263 0.36 -7.19 -12.46
N SER A 264 -0.94 -7.31 -12.75
CA SER A 264 -2.00 -6.84 -11.87
C SER A 264 -2.03 -7.56 -10.53
N ILE A 265 -1.83 -8.88 -10.50
CA ILE A 265 -1.74 -9.63 -9.22
C ILE A 265 -0.50 -9.20 -8.44
N SER A 266 0.65 -9.08 -9.11
CA SER A 266 1.92 -8.68 -8.48
C SER A 266 1.82 -7.32 -7.81
N MET A 267 1.13 -6.38 -8.46
CA MET A 267 0.91 -5.02 -7.96
C MET A 267 0.27 -4.98 -6.56
N TRP A 268 -0.71 -5.84 -6.33
CA TRP A 268 -1.50 -5.85 -5.09
C TRP A 268 -1.10 -6.96 -4.12
N SER A 269 -0.23 -7.89 -4.53
CA SER A 269 0.21 -9.05 -3.76
C SER A 269 0.63 -8.71 -2.33
N THR A 270 1.37 -7.61 -2.16
CA THR A 270 1.86 -7.19 -0.83
C THR A 270 0.76 -6.83 0.14
N LEU A 271 -0.36 -6.27 -0.35
CA LEU A 271 -1.55 -5.98 0.45
C LEU A 271 -2.35 -7.24 0.74
N VAL A 272 -2.45 -8.16 -0.24
CA VAL A 272 -3.10 -9.46 -0.06
C VAL A 272 -2.45 -10.25 1.07
N LEU A 273 -1.11 -10.27 1.12
CA LEU A 273 -0.37 -11.03 2.13
C LEU A 273 -0.55 -10.48 3.54
N ASN A 274 -0.62 -9.16 3.71
CA ASN A 274 -0.69 -8.54 5.03
C ASN A 274 -2.08 -8.00 5.38
N VAL A 275 -3.12 -8.41 4.67
CA VAL A 275 -4.51 -7.99 4.91
C VAL A 275 -4.94 -8.18 6.37
N CYS A 276 -4.31 -9.11 7.10
CA CYS A 276 -4.48 -9.30 8.55
C CYS A 276 -4.27 -8.03 9.38
N ASP A 277 -3.36 -7.13 8.96
CA ASP A 277 -3.10 -5.87 9.65
C ASP A 277 -4.32 -4.94 9.64
N LEU A 278 -5.18 -5.07 8.62
CA LEU A 278 -6.44 -4.35 8.51
C LEU A 278 -7.60 -5.18 9.06
N SER A 279 -7.65 -6.48 8.73
CA SER A 279 -8.78 -7.33 9.10
C SER A 279 -8.85 -7.64 10.60
N ARG A 280 -7.77 -7.44 11.36
CA ARG A 280 -7.76 -7.51 12.83
C ARG A 280 -8.71 -6.52 13.52
N PHE A 281 -9.05 -5.41 12.84
CA PHE A 281 -10.02 -4.42 13.32
C PHE A 281 -11.47 -4.74 12.93
N SER A 282 -11.71 -5.82 12.19
CA SER A 282 -13.05 -6.27 11.80
C SER A 282 -13.78 -6.88 13.00
N PRO A 283 -15.11 -6.68 13.14
CA PRO A 283 -15.92 -7.44 14.07
C PRO A 283 -15.66 -8.95 13.94
N ARG A 284 -15.63 -9.64 15.08
CA ARG A 284 -15.26 -11.04 15.13
C ARG A 284 -16.21 -11.88 14.26
N GLN A 285 -15.62 -12.63 13.33
CA GLN A 285 -16.32 -13.61 12.53
C GLN A 285 -16.84 -14.74 13.44
N LYS A 286 -18.14 -15.05 13.35
CA LYS A 286 -18.75 -16.16 14.08
C LYS A 286 -18.31 -17.50 13.49
#